data_AF-A0A401Q864-F1
#
_entry.id   AF-A0A401Q864-F1
#
_cell.length_a   1.000
_cell.length_b   1.000
_cell.length_c   1.000
_cell.angle_alpha   90.00
_cell.angle_beta   90.00
_cell.angle_gamma   90.00
#
_symmetry.space_group_name_H-M   'P 1'
#
loop_
_entity.id
_entity.type
_entity.pdbx_description
1 polymer ?
#
loop_
_entity_poly.entity_id
_entity_poly.type
_entity_poly.pdbx_seq_one_letter_code
_entity_poly.pdbx_strand_id
1 'polypeptide(L)'
;MVDYIIDYWETIEQRRVYPAVQPGYLRPLIPDSAPHEPESFADLMADIERVIMPGVTHWQSPHFHAYFPASISLPGFLGDMLCGGIGCVGFSWVRKNPPVLHHI
;
A
#
# COMPACT_ATOMS: atom_id res chain seq x y z
N MET A 1 -4.40 -7.51 -7.03
CA MET A 1 -4.16 -6.33 -6.17
C MET A 1 -5.40 -5.45 -6.11
N VAL A 2 -5.93 -4.96 -7.24
CA VAL A 2 -7.18 -4.19 -7.23
C VAL A 2 -8.32 -4.99 -6.59
N ASP A 3 -8.51 -6.25 -6.98
CA ASP A 3 -9.55 -7.12 -6.40
C ASP A 3 -9.40 -7.25 -4.89
N TYR A 4 -8.18 -7.53 -4.41
CA TYR A 4 -7.87 -7.59 -2.98
C TYR A 4 -8.25 -6.31 -2.23
N ILE A 5 -7.99 -5.13 -2.80
CA ILE A 5 -8.32 -3.84 -2.16
C ILE A 5 -9.83 -3.65 -2.10
N ILE A 6 -10.56 -4.01 -3.15
CA ILE A 6 -12.02 -3.95 -3.21
C ILE A 6 -12.60 -4.91 -2.16
N ASP A 7 -12.18 -6.17 -2.16
CA ASP A 7 -12.60 -7.18 -1.18
C ASP A 7 -12.30 -6.71 0.26
N TYR A 8 -11.14 -6.09 0.47
CA TYR A 8 -10.78 -5.51 1.77
C TYR A 8 -11.74 -4.39 2.18
N TRP A 9 -12.10 -3.46 1.28
CA TRP A 9 -13.06 -2.39 1.59
C TRP A 9 -14.47 -2.92 1.82
N GLU A 10 -14.93 -3.90 1.05
CA GLU A 10 -16.24 -4.52 1.21
C GLU A 10 -16.37 -5.29 2.52
N THR A 11 -15.27 -5.87 3.01
CA THR A 11 -15.26 -6.71 4.22
C THR A 11 -14.63 -6.03 5.44
N ILE A 12 -14.20 -4.78 5.34
CA ILE A 12 -13.44 -4.11 6.41
C ILE A 12 -14.21 -4.02 7.73
N GLU A 13 -15.54 -3.94 7.68
CA GLU A 13 -16.40 -3.89 8.87
C GLU A 13 -16.33 -5.16 9.73
N GLN A 14 -15.98 -6.29 9.11
CA GLN A 14 -15.83 -7.60 9.75
C GLN A 14 -14.48 -7.73 10.45
N ARG A 15 -13.51 -6.87 10.11
CA ARG A 15 -12.17 -6.87 10.70
C ARG A 15 -12.16 -6.08 11.99
N ARG A 16 -11.37 -6.54 12.96
CA ARG A 16 -11.23 -5.89 14.26
C ARG A 16 -10.56 -4.52 14.10
N VAL A 17 -11.30 -3.44 14.39
CA VAL A 17 -10.84 -2.04 14.21
C VAL A 17 -9.45 -1.77 14.81
N TYR A 18 -9.26 -2.12 16.08
CA TYR A 18 -8.00 -1.97 16.80
C TYR A 18 -7.37 -3.34 17.07
N PRO A 19 -6.10 -3.56 16.70
CA PRO A 19 -5.49 -4.88 16.70
C PRO A 19 -5.35 -5.49 18.12
N ALA A 20 -5.30 -6.82 18.17
CA ALA A 20 -5.21 -7.60 19.41
C ALA A 20 -3.80 -8.19 19.63
N VAL A 21 -2.77 -7.42 19.29
CA VAL A 21 -1.37 -7.87 19.28
C VAL A 21 -0.55 -7.16 20.37
N GLN A 22 0.58 -7.75 20.74
CA GLN A 22 1.53 -7.17 21.68
C GLN A 22 2.70 -6.50 20.96
N PRO A 23 3.37 -5.51 21.57
CA PRO A 23 4.61 -4.96 21.02
C PRO A 23 5.62 -6.07 20.70
N GLY A 24 6.18 -6.04 19.49
CA GLY A 24 7.15 -7.03 19.02
C GLY A 24 6.56 -8.28 18.36
N TYR A 25 5.23 -8.46 18.30
CA TYR A 25 4.59 -9.66 17.71
C TYR A 25 5.05 -9.99 16.28
N LEU A 26 5.41 -8.97 15.49
CA LEU A 26 5.75 -9.10 14.08
C LEU A 26 7.10 -9.78 13.86
N ARG A 27 8.09 -9.50 14.72
CA ARG A 27 9.47 -9.95 14.54
C ARG A 27 9.64 -11.47 14.41
N PRO A 28 9.00 -12.32 15.24
CA PRO A 28 9.10 -13.77 15.12
C PRO A 28 8.33 -14.34 13.91
N LEU A 29 7.52 -13.55 13.21
CA LEU A 29 6.71 -14.00 12.06
C LEU A 29 7.39 -13.76 10.71
N ILE A 30 8.52 -13.04 10.69
CA ILE A 30 9.28 -12.68 9.49
C ILE A 30 10.73 -13.20 9.58
N PRO A 31 11.37 -13.51 8.44
CA PRO A 31 12.77 -13.92 8.41
C PRO A 31 13.75 -12.88 8.98
N ASP A 32 14.92 -13.33 9.44
CA ASP A 32 15.98 -12.47 9.99
C ASP A 32 16.71 -11.64 8.91
N SER A 33 16.63 -12.07 7.65
CA SER A 33 17.26 -11.41 6.51
C SER A 33 16.35 -11.47 5.28
N ALA A 34 16.53 -10.54 4.35
CA ALA A 34 15.83 -10.58 3.07
C ALA A 34 16.16 -11.87 2.30
N PRO A 35 15.20 -12.41 1.53
CA PRO A 35 15.42 -13.60 0.72
C PRO A 35 16.45 -13.32 -0.39
N HIS A 36 17.30 -14.31 -0.67
CA HIS A 36 18.26 -14.24 -1.79
C HIS A 36 17.60 -14.63 -3.12
N GLU A 37 16.60 -15.51 -3.06
CA GLU A 37 15.85 -15.99 -4.21
C GLU A 37 14.49 -15.30 -4.28
N PRO A 38 13.92 -15.11 -5.48
CA PRO A 38 12.61 -14.51 -5.63
C PRO A 38 11.51 -15.42 -5.06
N GLU A 39 10.52 -14.81 -4.42
CA GLU A 39 9.30 -15.46 -3.96
C GLU A 39 8.14 -15.13 -4.89
N SER A 40 7.11 -15.98 -4.89
CA SER A 40 5.94 -15.72 -5.71
C SER A 40 5.12 -14.56 -5.12
N PHE A 41 4.43 -13.83 -5.98
CA PHE A 41 3.52 -12.79 -5.53
C PHE A 41 2.37 -13.36 -4.67
N ALA A 42 1.97 -14.60 -4.91
CA ALA A 42 0.93 -15.26 -4.14
C ALA A 42 1.38 -15.52 -2.69
N ASP A 43 2.62 -15.98 -2.50
CA ASP A 43 3.20 -16.20 -1.18
C ASP A 43 3.32 -14.89 -0.40
N LEU A 44 3.76 -13.82 -1.07
CA LEU A 44 3.82 -12.48 -0.49
C LEU A 44 2.44 -11.99 -0.03
N MET A 45 1.41 -12.16 -0.85
CA MET A 45 0.04 -11.74 -0.48
C MET A 45 -0.53 -12.57 0.67
N ALA A 46 -0.21 -13.86 0.72
CA ALA A 46 -0.58 -14.73 1.85
C ALA A 46 0.07 -14.26 3.16
N ASP A 47 1.33 -13.82 3.09
CA ASP A 47 2.03 -13.26 4.24
C ASP A 47 1.49 -11.89 4.67
N ILE A 48 1.06 -11.04 3.74
CA ILE A 48 0.36 -9.79 4.09
C ILE A 48 -0.87 -10.08 4.96
N GLU A 49 -1.73 -11.01 4.55
CA GLU A 49 -2.93 -11.35 5.32
C GLU A 49 -2.61 -12.05 6.65
N ARG A 50 -1.64 -12.96 6.65
CA ARG A 50 -1.27 -13.74 7.84
C ARG A 50 -0.52 -12.92 8.89
N VAL A 51 0.35 -12.01 8.47
CA VAL A 51 1.36 -11.37 9.32
C VAL A 51 1.07 -9.89 9.55
N ILE A 52 0.68 -9.16 8.50
CA ILE A 52 0.48 -7.70 8.57
C ILE A 52 -0.93 -7.37 9.04
N MET A 53 -1.96 -7.90 8.38
CA MET A 53 -3.35 -7.50 8.62
C MET A 53 -3.84 -7.65 10.07
N PRO A 54 -3.43 -8.67 10.87
CA PRO A 54 -3.83 -8.77 12.28
C PRO A 54 -3.32 -7.63 13.18
N GLY A 55 -2.27 -6.91 12.76
CA GLY A 55 -1.70 -5.77 13.47
C GLY A 55 -2.11 -4.41 12.90
N VAL A 56 -2.89 -4.36 11.82
CA VAL A 56 -3.36 -3.11 11.22
C VAL A 56 -4.49 -2.55 12.07
N THR A 57 -4.43 -1.25 12.35
CA THR A 57 -5.61 -0.49 12.80
C THR A 57 -6.41 -0.09 11.57
N HIS A 58 -7.65 -0.53 11.46
CA HIS A 58 -8.46 -0.33 10.25
C HIS A 58 -9.18 1.02 10.27
N TRP A 59 -8.47 2.08 9.88
CA TRP A 59 -8.97 3.47 9.87
C TRP A 59 -10.21 3.69 9.00
N GLN A 60 -10.37 2.91 7.92
CA GLN A 60 -11.54 3.02 7.03
C GLN A 60 -12.73 2.18 7.50
N SER A 61 -12.61 1.50 8.66
CA SER A 61 -13.74 0.76 9.21
C SER A 61 -14.87 1.73 9.59
N PRO A 62 -16.15 1.41 9.32
CA PRO A 62 -17.27 2.24 9.76
C PRO A 62 -17.36 2.35 11.29
N HIS A 63 -16.65 1.47 12.02
CA HIS A 63 -16.58 1.42 13.47
C HIS A 63 -15.37 2.16 14.07
N PHE A 64 -14.56 2.86 13.25
CA PHE A 64 -13.43 3.65 13.72
C PHE A 64 -13.85 5.10 14.04
N HIS A 65 -13.80 5.48 15.32
CA HIS A 65 -14.21 6.80 15.80
C HIS A 65 -13.14 7.52 16.64
N ALA A 66 -11.89 7.07 16.57
CA ALA A 66 -10.77 7.70 17.27
C ALA A 66 -10.14 8.81 16.39
N TYR A 67 -9.50 9.80 17.03
CA TYR A 67 -8.75 10.88 16.37
C TYR A 67 -9.57 11.66 15.31
N PHE A 68 -8.96 11.94 14.15
CA PHE A 68 -9.59 12.56 12.98
C PHE A 68 -9.59 11.57 11.82
N PRO A 69 -10.66 11.51 11.01
CA PRO A 69 -10.76 10.54 9.93
C PRO A 69 -9.70 10.79 8.85
N ALA A 70 -8.95 9.75 8.49
CA ALA A 70 -8.07 9.75 7.32
C ALA A 70 -8.88 9.40 6.07
N SER A 71 -9.83 10.25 5.68
CA SER A 71 -10.80 9.94 4.64
C SER A 71 -10.15 9.64 3.29
N ILE A 72 -10.61 8.57 2.64
CA ILE A 72 -10.27 8.23 1.26
C ILE A 72 -11.53 8.27 0.39
N SER A 73 -11.37 8.44 -0.92
CA SER A 73 -12.46 8.28 -1.88
C SER A 73 -11.99 7.46 -3.07
N LEU A 74 -12.91 6.77 -3.74
CA LEU A 74 -12.58 5.99 -4.94
C LEU A 74 -11.92 6.85 -6.04
N PRO A 75 -12.41 8.07 -6.37
CA PRO A 75 -11.70 8.94 -7.32
C PRO A 75 -10.28 9.32 -6.87
N GLY A 76 -10.08 9.59 -5.58
CA GLY A 76 -8.75 9.88 -5.03
C GLY A 76 -7.80 8.69 -5.18
N PHE A 77 -8.25 7.49 -4.82
CA PHE A 77 -7.48 6.26 -4.97
C PHE A 77 -7.12 5.95 -6.43
N LEU A 78 -8.06 6.14 -7.36
CA LEU A 78 -7.77 6.00 -8.80
C LEU A 78 -6.75 7.05 -9.28
N GLY A 79 -6.79 8.26 -8.72
CA GLY A 79 -5.78 9.29 -8.93
C GLY A 79 -4.39 8.86 -8.47
N ASP A 80 -4.28 8.26 -7.28
CA ASP A 80 -3.02 7.73 -6.75
C ASP A 80 -2.49 6.58 -7.60
N MET A 81 -3.36 5.65 -8.05
CA MET A 81 -2.99 4.58 -8.97
C MET A 81 -2.46 5.13 -10.30
N LEU A 82 -3.15 6.11 -10.89
CA LEU A 82 -2.73 6.73 -12.14
C LEU A 82 -1.40 7.49 -11.96
N CYS A 83 -1.24 8.22 -10.86
CA CYS A 83 0.00 8.91 -10.53
C CYS A 83 1.17 7.93 -10.42
N GLY A 84 0.99 6.83 -9.70
CA GLY A 84 1.98 5.76 -9.57
C GLY A 84 2.31 5.09 -10.91
N GLY A 85 1.29 4.85 -11.75
CA GLY A 85 1.48 4.26 -13.08
C GLY A 85 2.20 5.19 -14.07
N ILE A 86 1.99 6.51 -13.98
CA ILE A 86 2.72 7.50 -14.78
C ILE A 86 4.18 7.58 -14.32
N GLY A 87 4.46 7.50 -13.01
CA GLY A 87 5.82 7.46 -12.47
C GLY A 87 6.68 8.69 -12.82
N CYS A 88 6.06 9.82 -13.17
CA CYS A 88 6.76 11.01 -13.66
C CYS A 88 7.32 11.83 -12.48
N VAL A 89 8.57 12.28 -12.60
CA VAL A 89 9.21 13.18 -11.62
C VAL A 89 9.06 14.63 -12.08
N GLY A 90 8.05 15.33 -11.53
CA GLY A 90 7.71 16.70 -11.86
C GLY A 90 8.53 17.79 -11.16
N PHE A 91 9.86 17.66 -11.09
CA PHE A 91 10.71 18.63 -10.35
C PHE A 91 10.81 20.01 -11.02
N SER A 92 10.48 20.10 -12.32
CA SER A 92 10.43 21.36 -13.05
C SER A 92 9.32 21.32 -14.09
N TRP A 93 8.84 22.50 -14.47
CA TRP A 93 7.86 22.63 -15.55
C TRP A 93 8.43 22.24 -16.93
N VAL A 94 9.75 22.33 -17.11
CA VAL A 94 10.41 22.18 -18.42
C VAL A 94 10.65 20.72 -18.76
N ARG A 95 10.06 20.22 -19.86
CA ARG A 95 10.58 19.05 -20.58
C ARG A 95 11.77 19.52 -21.42
N LYS A 96 13.01 19.39 -20.94
CA LYS A 96 14.18 19.67 -21.80
C LYS A 96 14.13 18.70 -22.98
N ASN A 97 13.79 19.18 -24.18
CA ASN A 97 14.29 18.54 -25.40
C ASN A 97 15.82 18.53 -25.26
N PRO A 98 16.51 17.38 -25.37
CA PRO A 98 17.95 17.44 -25.61
C PRO A 98 18.13 18.28 -26.89
N PRO A 99 19.06 19.25 -26.92
CA PRO A 99 19.38 19.91 -28.17
C PRO A 99 19.77 18.80 -29.15
N VAL A 100 19.02 18.71 -30.25
CA VAL A 100 19.47 18.03 -31.46
C VAL A 100 20.90 18.50 -31.67
N LEU A 101 21.84 17.55 -31.74
CA LEU A 101 23.23 17.78 -32.11
C LEU A 101 23.26 18.46 -33.48
N HIS A 102 23.14 19.79 -33.49
CA HIS A 102 23.57 20.62 -34.58
C HIS A 102 24.99 21.06 -34.23
N HIS A 103 25.92 20.65 -35.10
CA HIS A 103 27.36 20.93 -35.07
C HIS A 103 28.19 19.99 -34.18
N ILE A 104 28.53 18.80 -34.69
CA ILE A 104 29.88 18.43 -35.20
C ILE A 104 29.70 17.40 -36.32
#